data_AF-A0A814JVV3-F1
#
_entry.id   AF-A0A814JVV3-F1
#
_cell.length_a   1.000
_cell.length_b   1.000
_cell.length_c   1.000
_cell.angle_alpha   90.00
_cell.angle_beta   90.00
_cell.angle_gamma   90.00
#
_symmetry.space_group_name_H-M   'P 1'
#
loop_
_entity.id
_entity.type
_entity.pdbx_description
1 polymer ?
#
loop_
_entity_poly.entity_id
_entity_poly.type
_entity_poly.pdbx_seq_one_letter_code
_entity_poly.pdbx_strand_id
1 'polypeptide(L)'
;MINLFQLLPNISHLKVEIFFIELDGYQWKQITVNYLPQLKVFQMKMNTDLCHSIDNQRNEEKIDQFLATYRTPFWIEHHQWFIGCHWGLWMENIMMFVYSLPYKFGDSLIYEDQLLDKTKSTCPNV
;
A
#
# COMPACT_ATOMS: atom_id res chain seq x y z
N MET A 1 2.91 22.96 8.83
CA MET A 1 3.50 21.60 8.82
C MET A 1 4.33 21.51 7.55
N ILE A 2 5.65 21.45 7.66
CA ILE A 2 6.52 21.34 6.47
C ILE A 2 6.31 19.93 5.91
N ASN A 3 5.86 19.82 4.66
CA ASN A 3 5.72 18.54 4.01
C ASN A 3 7.14 18.03 3.71
N LEU A 4 7.56 16.93 4.36
CA LEU A 4 8.91 16.37 4.25
C LEU A 4 9.34 16.21 2.78
N PHE A 5 8.41 15.86 1.89
CA PHE A 5 8.68 15.68 0.47
C PHE A 5 9.04 17.00 -0.25
N GLN A 6 8.58 18.15 0.24
CA GLN A 6 8.98 19.46 -0.30
C GLN A 6 10.46 19.78 -0.06
N LEU A 7 11.06 19.20 0.98
CA LEU A 7 12.48 19.41 1.30
C LEU A 7 13.40 18.55 0.43
N LEU A 8 12.86 17.56 -0.29
CA LEU A 8 13.63 16.54 -0.99
C LEU A 8 13.17 16.36 -2.45
N PRO A 9 13.09 17.44 -3.26
CA PRO A 9 12.46 17.41 -4.59
C PRO A 9 13.20 16.57 -5.63
N ASN A 10 14.47 16.23 -5.38
CA ASN A 10 15.32 15.47 -6.29
C ASN A 10 15.40 13.98 -5.93
N ILE A 11 14.54 13.48 -5.04
CA ILE A 11 14.50 12.05 -4.73
C ILE A 11 14.09 11.27 -5.97
N SER A 12 14.95 10.33 -6.35
CA SER A 12 14.67 9.35 -7.41
C SER A 12 14.25 7.99 -6.88
N HIS A 13 14.51 7.70 -5.61
CA HIS A 13 14.20 6.43 -4.95
C HIS A 13 13.59 6.69 -3.59
N LEU A 14 12.34 6.27 -3.40
CA LEU A 14 11.63 6.41 -2.14
C LEU A 14 11.27 5.01 -1.62
N LYS A 15 11.69 4.73 -0.40
CA LYS A 15 11.30 3.54 0.35
C LYS A 15 10.67 4.02 1.66
N VAL A 16 9.40 3.68 1.87
CA VAL A 16 8.63 4.10 3.05
C VAL A 16 8.03 2.90 3.76
N GLU A 17 8.04 2.98 5.07
CA GLU A 17 7.30 2.08 5.95
C GLU A 17 6.46 2.95 6.87
N ILE A 18 5.14 2.77 6.81
CA ILE A 18 4.19 3.64 7.49
C ILE A 18 3.24 2.80 8.31
N PHE A 19 3.18 3.08 9.61
CA PHE A 19 2.30 2.35 10.51
C PHE A 19 1.07 3.18 10.88
N PHE A 20 -0.11 2.55 10.86
CA PHE A 20 -1.38 3.15 11.29
C PHE A 20 -1.80 4.41 10.50
N ILE A 21 -1.41 4.50 9.23
CA ILE A 21 -1.86 5.56 8.32
C ILE A 21 -2.34 4.91 7.04
N GLU A 22 -3.58 5.21 6.67
CA GLU A 22 -4.16 4.82 5.39
C GLU A 22 -3.92 5.94 4.37
N LEU A 23 -3.07 5.64 3.38
CA LEU A 23 -2.92 6.46 2.18
C LEU A 23 -3.35 5.64 0.96
N ASP A 24 -4.33 6.14 0.23
CA ASP A 24 -4.79 5.51 -1.01
C ASP A 24 -3.90 5.89 -2.22
N GLY A 25 -4.17 5.26 -3.35
CA GLY A 25 -3.42 5.47 -4.58
C GLY A 25 -3.59 6.88 -5.17
N TYR A 26 -4.66 7.60 -4.83
CA TYR A 26 -4.85 8.99 -5.25
C TYR A 26 -3.99 9.94 -4.42
N GLN A 27 -3.94 9.75 -3.10
CA GLN A 27 -3.12 10.53 -2.18
C GLN A 27 -1.64 10.35 -2.49
N TRP A 28 -1.17 9.11 -2.69
CA TRP A 28 0.20 8.84 -3.10
C TRP A 28 0.55 9.43 -4.46
N LYS A 29 -0.38 9.37 -5.43
CA LYS A 29 -0.20 10.03 -6.72
C LYS A 29 -0.03 11.54 -6.55
N GLN A 30 -0.87 12.19 -5.75
CA GLN A 30 -0.76 13.63 -5.48
C GLN A 30 0.58 13.98 -4.84
N ILE A 31 1.03 13.21 -3.85
CA ILE A 31 2.34 13.40 -3.21
C ILE A 31 3.46 13.29 -4.25
N THR A 32 3.42 12.25 -5.08
CA THR A 32 4.46 11.97 -6.06
C THR A 32 4.53 13.07 -7.12
N VAL A 33 3.38 13.45 -7.70
CA VAL A 33 3.32 14.47 -8.77
C VAL A 33 3.74 15.85 -8.24
N ASN A 34 3.29 16.23 -7.04
CA ASN A 34 3.51 17.59 -6.55
C ASN A 34 4.87 17.80 -5.89
N TYR A 35 5.46 16.75 -5.31
CA TYR A 35 6.64 16.90 -4.46
C TYR A 35 7.82 16.04 -4.86
N LEU A 36 7.61 14.96 -5.64
CA LEU A 36 8.66 14.01 -6.02
C LEU A 36 8.71 13.81 -7.55
N PRO A 37 8.86 14.88 -8.35
CA PRO A 37 8.74 14.79 -9.81
C PRO A 37 9.84 13.93 -10.47
N GLN A 38 10.93 13.63 -9.76
CA GLN A 38 12.03 12.80 -10.25
C GLN A 38 11.97 11.34 -9.76
N LEU A 39 10.88 10.94 -9.07
CA LEU A 39 10.76 9.61 -8.50
C LEU A 39 10.68 8.53 -9.59
N LYS A 40 11.59 7.58 -9.53
CA LYS A 40 11.69 6.44 -10.45
C LYS A 40 11.35 5.12 -9.76
N VAL A 41 11.77 4.98 -8.51
CA VAL A 41 11.53 3.79 -7.70
C VAL A 41 10.73 4.17 -6.49
N PHE A 42 9.56 3.55 -6.36
CA PHE A 42 8.68 3.70 -5.22
C PHE A 42 8.47 2.34 -4.56
N GLN A 43 8.83 2.25 -3.28
CA GLN A 43 8.59 1.09 -2.45
C GLN A 43 7.87 1.49 -1.19
N MET A 44 6.77 0.81 -0.88
CA MET A 44 5.97 1.07 0.30
C MET A 44 5.64 -0.22 1.03
N LYS A 45 5.61 -0.17 2.36
CA LYS A 45 4.76 -0.99 3.22
C LYS A 45 3.97 -0.08 4.12
N MET A 46 2.71 -0.39 4.28
CA MET A 46 1.89 0.25 5.27
C MET A 46 0.91 -0.73 5.88
N ASN A 47 0.44 -0.40 7.08
CA ASN A 47 -0.64 -1.12 7.71
C ASN A 47 -1.70 -0.17 8.27
N THR A 48 -2.92 -0.66 8.32
CA THR A 48 -4.06 0.07 8.89
C THR A 48 -5.15 -0.91 9.34
N ASP A 49 -6.00 -0.45 10.24
CA ASP A 49 -7.17 -1.19 10.70
C ASP A 49 -8.31 -1.01 9.69
N LEU A 50 -8.85 -2.12 9.15
CA LEU A 50 -9.99 -2.07 8.23
C LEU A 50 -11.32 -1.83 8.96
N CYS A 51 -11.51 -2.52 10.09
CA CYS A 51 -12.67 -2.43 10.97
C CYS A 51 -12.55 -3.39 12.17
N HIS A 52 -13.34 -3.15 13.22
CA HIS A 52 -13.67 -4.12 14.28
C HIS A 52 -14.78 -5.12 13.88
N SER A 53 -15.23 -5.09 12.62
CA SER A 53 -16.37 -5.87 12.13
C SER A 53 -15.91 -7.20 11.53
N ILE A 54 -16.48 -8.30 12.04
CA ILE A 54 -16.26 -9.68 11.57
C ILE A 54 -16.95 -9.96 10.21
N ASP A 55 -17.64 -8.98 9.62
CA ASP A 55 -18.26 -9.09 8.30
C ASP A 55 -17.22 -9.15 7.17
N ASN A 56 -16.87 -10.38 6.79
CA ASN A 56 -15.89 -10.68 5.75
C ASN A 56 -16.23 -10.08 4.38
N GLN A 57 -17.51 -10.02 4.00
CA GLN A 57 -17.90 -9.51 2.69
C GLN A 57 -17.69 -8.00 2.61
N ARG A 58 -18.14 -7.27 3.63
CA ARG A 58 -17.95 -5.82 3.70
C ARG A 58 -16.47 -5.43 3.71
N ASN A 59 -15.63 -6.22 4.37
CA ASN A 59 -14.19 -5.97 4.37
C ASN A 59 -13.56 -6.21 3.00
N GLU A 60 -13.99 -7.24 2.27
CA GLU A 60 -13.54 -7.48 0.89
C GLU A 60 -13.90 -6.33 -0.06
N GLU A 61 -15.11 -5.79 0.04
CA GLU A 61 -15.54 -4.65 -0.77
C GLU A 61 -14.71 -3.40 -0.48
N LYS A 62 -14.39 -3.13 0.80
CA LYS A 62 -13.49 -2.04 1.19
C LYS A 62 -12.09 -2.22 0.61
N ILE A 63 -11.55 -3.44 0.66
CA ILE A 63 -10.25 -3.77 0.06
C ILE A 63 -10.29 -3.53 -1.45
N ASP A 64 -11.35 -3.95 -2.14
CA ASP A 64 -11.48 -3.74 -3.58
C ASP A 64 -11.56 -2.26 -3.95
N GLN A 65 -12.32 -1.47 -3.19
CA GLN A 65 -12.39 -0.02 -3.36
C GLN A 65 -11.03 0.64 -3.12
N PHE A 66 -10.33 0.22 -2.06
CA PHE A 66 -9.00 0.71 -1.73
C PHE A 66 -8.00 0.38 -2.84
N LEU A 67 -7.91 -0.87 -3.29
CA LEU A 67 -7.01 -1.29 -4.36
C LEU A 67 -7.37 -0.67 -5.71
N ALA A 68 -8.64 -0.37 -5.97
CA ALA A 68 -9.06 0.30 -7.20
C ALA A 68 -8.37 1.66 -7.37
N THR A 69 -8.04 2.36 -6.29
CA THR A 69 -7.29 3.64 -6.33
C THR A 69 -5.87 3.50 -6.90
N TYR A 70 -5.31 2.28 -6.85
CA TYR A 70 -4.00 1.92 -7.40
C TYR A 70 -4.06 1.28 -8.79
N ARG A 71 -5.25 1.14 -9.39
CA ARG A 71 -5.43 0.56 -10.74
C ARG A 71 -5.49 1.61 -11.86
N THR A 72 -5.01 2.83 -11.60
CA THR A 72 -5.00 3.88 -12.62
C THR A 72 -3.79 3.74 -13.57
N PRO A 73 -3.85 4.32 -14.79
CA PRO A 73 -2.71 4.30 -15.71
C PRO A 73 -1.41 4.86 -15.13
N PHE A 74 -1.52 5.80 -14.18
CA PHE A 74 -0.37 6.31 -13.42
C PHE A 74 0.40 5.16 -12.76
N TRP A 75 -0.28 4.29 -12.01
CA TRP A 75 0.35 3.19 -11.29
C TRP A 75 0.78 2.06 -12.23
N ILE A 76 -0.12 1.63 -13.11
CA ILE A 76 0.03 0.39 -13.88
C ILE A 76 0.88 0.60 -15.13
N GLU A 77 0.56 1.60 -15.94
CA GLU A 77 1.15 1.77 -17.27
C GLU A 77 2.39 2.66 -17.23
N HIS A 78 2.32 3.80 -16.54
CA HIS A 78 3.41 4.78 -16.54
C HIS A 78 4.56 4.38 -15.61
N HIS A 79 4.23 3.85 -14.44
CA HIS A 79 5.22 3.56 -13.41
C HIS A 79 5.48 2.07 -13.18
N GLN A 80 4.53 1.20 -13.57
CA GLN A 80 4.57 -0.23 -13.25
C GLN A 80 4.78 -0.50 -11.76
N TRP A 81 4.25 0.38 -10.91
CA TRP A 81 4.25 0.24 -9.46
C TRP A 81 3.00 -0.53 -9.04
N PHE A 82 3.11 -1.85 -9.04
CA PHE A 82 2.03 -2.72 -8.62
C PHE A 82 1.93 -2.76 -7.10
N ILE A 83 0.71 -2.88 -6.58
CA ILE A 83 0.44 -2.90 -5.15
C ILE A 83 -0.25 -4.21 -4.81
N GLY A 84 0.26 -4.90 -3.81
CA GLY A 84 -0.37 -6.02 -3.14
C GLY A 84 -0.97 -5.57 -1.81
N CYS A 85 -1.99 -6.28 -1.36
CA CYS A 85 -2.41 -6.23 0.02
C CYS A 85 -2.69 -7.63 0.54
N HIS A 86 -2.53 -7.78 1.85
CA HIS A 86 -3.03 -8.93 2.58
C HIS A 86 -3.77 -8.44 3.83
N TRP A 87 -4.76 -9.20 4.27
CA TRP A 87 -5.52 -8.86 5.46
C TRP A 87 -6.05 -10.10 6.17
N GLY A 88 -6.31 -9.95 7.46
CA GLY A 88 -6.77 -11.02 8.32
C GLY A 88 -6.99 -10.55 9.75
N LEU A 89 -7.37 -11.49 10.61
CA LEU A 89 -7.63 -11.21 12.02
C LEU A 89 -6.30 -11.09 12.76
N TRP A 90 -6.10 -9.94 13.40
CA TRP A 90 -5.01 -9.70 14.33
C TRP A 90 -5.56 -9.27 15.68
N MET A 91 -5.40 -10.15 16.67
CA MET A 91 -6.12 -10.10 17.95
C MET A 91 -7.64 -10.04 17.75
N GLU A 92 -8.26 -8.88 17.95
CA GLU A 92 -9.71 -8.66 17.84
C GLU A 92 -10.10 -7.78 16.63
N ASN A 93 -9.10 -7.36 15.84
CA ASN A 93 -9.29 -6.42 14.73
C ASN A 93 -8.91 -7.06 13.41
N ILE A 94 -9.46 -6.54 12.30
CA ILE A 94 -8.98 -6.92 10.97
C ILE A 94 -7.95 -5.91 10.54
N MET A 95 -6.73 -6.41 10.35
CA MET A 95 -5.60 -5.63 9.94
C MET A 95 -5.34 -5.82 8.46
N MET A 96 -5.14 -4.72 7.74
CA MET A 96 -4.69 -4.71 6.36
C MET A 96 -3.24 -4.28 6.31
N PHE A 97 -2.46 -4.99 5.51
CA PHE A 97 -1.13 -4.58 5.09
C PHE A 97 -1.14 -4.36 3.58
N VAL A 98 -0.48 -3.29 3.15
CA VAL A 98 -0.39 -2.89 1.75
C VAL A 98 1.07 -2.67 1.40
N TYR A 99 1.51 -3.18 0.25
CA TYR A 99 2.91 -3.16 -0.13
C TYR A 99 3.12 -3.10 -1.64
N SER A 100 4.23 -2.52 -2.09
CA SER A 100 4.62 -2.47 -3.50
C SER A 100 5.20 -3.80 -3.99
N LEU A 101 4.91 -4.25 -5.22
CA LEU A 101 5.46 -5.47 -5.83
C LEU A 101 6.57 -5.17 -6.87
N PRO A 102 7.56 -6.08 -7.07
CA PRO A 102 7.85 -7.23 -6.22
C PRO A 102 8.45 -6.76 -4.89
N TYR A 103 7.82 -7.14 -3.78
CA TYR A 103 8.29 -6.73 -2.47
C TYR A 103 9.36 -7.71 -1.98
N LYS A 104 10.56 -7.19 -1.67
CA LYS A 104 11.62 -7.93 -0.97
C LYS A 104 11.90 -7.21 0.34
N PHE A 105 11.22 -7.58 1.42
CA PHE A 105 11.63 -7.20 2.76
C PHE A 105 12.08 -8.46 3.50
N GLY A 106 13.31 -8.43 4.01
CA GLY A 106 13.90 -9.54 4.75
C GLY A 106 13.15 -9.82 6.04
N ASP A 107 13.11 -11.10 6.41
CA ASP A 107 12.75 -11.81 7.65
C ASP A 107 11.55 -11.36 8.52
N SER A 108 11.06 -10.13 8.40
CA SER A 108 10.06 -9.51 9.28
C SER A 108 8.61 -9.81 8.91
N LEU A 109 8.33 -10.40 7.75
CA LEU A 109 6.97 -10.79 7.36
C LEU A 109 6.59 -12.18 7.88
N ILE A 110 7.56 -13.00 8.30
CA ILE A 110 7.34 -14.42 8.64
C ILE A 110 6.43 -14.59 9.87
N TYR A 111 6.39 -13.61 10.78
CA TYR A 111 5.48 -13.61 11.93
C TYR A 111 4.07 -13.08 11.60
N GLU A 112 3.92 -12.26 10.56
CA GLU A 112 2.64 -11.66 10.15
C GLU A 112 1.86 -12.62 9.22
N ASP A 113 2.56 -13.38 8.36
CA ASP A 113 1.96 -14.28 7.36
C ASP A 113 1.16 -15.46 7.97
N GLN A 114 1.34 -15.81 9.24
CA GLN A 114 0.62 -16.94 9.86
C GLN A 114 -0.80 -16.59 10.33
N LEU A 115 -1.21 -15.31 10.27
CA LEU A 115 -2.52 -14.83 10.73
C LEU A 115 -3.33 -14.11 9.64
N LEU A 116 -2.79 -14.02 8.42
CA LEU A 116 -3.34 -13.20 7.35
C LEU A 116 -3.83 -14.11 6.21
N ASP A 117 -5.13 -14.34 6.17
CA ASP A 117 -5.76 -15.39 5.35
C ASP A 117 -6.03 -15.00 3.90
N LYS A 118 -6.00 -13.71 3.56
CA LYS A 118 -6.47 -13.21 2.27
C LYS A 118 -5.49 -12.24 1.64
N THR A 119 -5.34 -12.35 0.32
CA THR A 119 -4.43 -11.52 -0.48
C THR A 119 -5.10 -11.03 -1.76
N LYS A 120 -4.81 -9.80 -2.18
CA LYS A 120 -5.20 -9.25 -3.49
C LYS A 120 -4.07 -8.39 -4.06
N SER A 121 -4.05 -8.22 -5.37
CA SER A 121 -3.04 -7.39 -6.03
C SER A 121 -3.61 -6.56 -7.19
N THR A 122 -2.86 -5.53 -7.58
CA THR A 122 -3.05 -4.83 -8.85
C THR A 122 -2.19 -5.40 -9.98
N CYS A 123 -1.38 -6.42 -9.70
CA CYS A 123 -0.61 -7.12 -10.71
C CYS A 123 -1.54 -8.05 -11.52
N PRO A 124 -1.56 -7.99 -12.87
CA PRO A 124 -2.49 -8.77 -13.69
C PRO A 124 -2.36 -10.30 -13.58
N ASN A 125 -1.26 -10.80 -13.00
CA ASN A 125 -0.88 -12.22 -13.02
C ASN A 125 -0.56 -12.78 -11.62
N VAL A 126 -1.03 -12.15 -10.54
CA VAL A 126 -0.78 -12.56 -9.14
C VAL A 126 -2.07 -12.61 -8.34
#